data_AF-A0A964XVT1-F1
#
_entry.id   AF-A0A964XVT1-F1
#
_cell.length_a   1.000
_cell.length_b   1.000
_cell.length_c   1.000
_cell.angle_alpha   90.00
_cell.angle_beta   90.00
_cell.angle_gamma   90.00
#
_symmetry.space_group_name_H-M   'P 1'
#
loop_
_entity.id
_entity.type
_entity.pdbx_description
1 polymer ?
#
loop_
_entity_poly.entity_id
_entity_poly.type
_entity_poly.pdbx_seq_one_letter_code
_entity_poly.pdbx_strand_id
1 'polypeptide(L)'
;MSWAQGLPMVNVSNGKGGQQYSLTLQLLALMTTLTLLPSLLLMMTSFVRIIIVLSLLRQALGTAQTPPNTVLVGLALFLTLFIMSPVFDDIYRNAVAPYMNGSLGFEKAVAQAEGPIRAFMLNQTREDDIAMFMQIAQKKDV
;
A
#
# COMPACT_ATOMS: atom_id res chain seq x y z
N MET A 1 -8.82 -37.79 30.94
CA MET A 1 -9.56 -36.89 30.05
C MET A 1 -8.74 -35.62 29.81
N SER A 2 -8.03 -35.52 28.68
CA SER A 2 -7.83 -34.24 28.00
C SER A 2 -7.21 -34.51 26.62
N TRP A 3 -8.01 -34.25 25.59
CA TRP A 3 -7.59 -34.19 24.21
C TRP A 3 -6.87 -32.86 23.99
N ALA A 4 -5.56 -32.89 23.81
CA ALA A 4 -4.83 -31.78 23.21
C ALA A 4 -4.71 -32.08 21.71
N GLN A 5 -5.72 -31.64 20.97
CA GLN A 5 -5.75 -31.68 19.52
C GLN A 5 -4.68 -30.71 18.99
N GLY A 6 -3.49 -31.26 18.74
CA GLY A 6 -2.38 -30.56 18.10
C GLY A 6 -2.80 -30.08 16.71
N LEU A 7 -2.48 -28.82 16.43
CA LEU A 7 -2.86 -28.06 15.24
C LEU A 7 -2.57 -28.83 13.93
N PRO A 8 -3.59 -29.14 13.10
CA PRO A 8 -3.41 -29.85 11.83
C PRO A 8 -3.01 -28.90 10.70
N MET A 9 -2.12 -27.93 10.95
CA MET A 9 -1.91 -26.80 10.02
C MET A 9 -0.52 -26.72 9.36
N VAL A 10 0.33 -27.73 9.55
CA VAL A 10 1.61 -27.83 8.82
C VAL A 10 1.82 -29.28 8.40
N ASN A 11 1.09 -29.74 7.39
CA ASN A 11 1.51 -30.92 6.64
C ASN A 11 2.09 -30.47 5.31
N VAL A 12 3.42 -30.33 5.26
CA VAL A 12 4.16 -30.15 4.02
C VAL A 12 4.22 -31.52 3.35
N SER A 13 3.29 -31.82 2.46
CA SER A 13 3.43 -32.98 1.58
C SER A 13 4.45 -32.65 0.50
N ASN A 14 5.68 -33.17 0.68
CA ASN A 14 6.71 -33.18 -0.37
C ASN A 14 6.28 -34.13 -1.50
N GLY A 15 5.45 -33.62 -2.41
CA GLY A 15 5.16 -34.21 -3.71
C GLY A 15 6.03 -33.58 -4.78
N LYS A 16 6.70 -34.39 -5.60
CA LYS A 16 7.56 -33.96 -6.70
C LYS A 16 6.72 -33.18 -7.76
N GLY A 17 6.83 -31.86 -7.78
CA GLY A 17 6.34 -31.00 -8.87
C GLY A 17 5.39 -29.89 -8.42
N GLY A 18 5.96 -28.74 -8.01
CA GLY A 18 5.23 -27.52 -7.70
C GLY A 18 4.69 -27.50 -6.27
N GLN A 19 5.14 -26.54 -5.45
CA GLN A 19 4.59 -26.31 -4.12
C GLN A 19 3.12 -25.91 -4.23
N GLN A 20 2.24 -26.90 -4.12
CA GLN A 20 0.80 -26.68 -4.02
C GLN A 20 0.54 -26.27 -2.56
N TYR A 21 0.76 -24.98 -2.27
CA TYR A 21 0.29 -24.39 -1.01
C TYR A 21 -1.16 -24.81 -0.81
N SER A 22 -1.52 -25.25 0.39
CA SER A 22 -2.91 -25.64 0.66
C SER A 22 -3.82 -24.45 0.30
N LEU A 23 -4.96 -24.72 -0.34
CA LEU A 23 -5.94 -23.70 -0.72
C LEU A 23 -6.24 -22.74 0.46
N THR A 24 -6.23 -23.28 1.68
CA THR A 24 -6.34 -22.53 2.93
C THR A 24 -5.21 -21.51 3.14
N LEU A 25 -3.95 -21.87 2.87
CA LEU A 25 -2.80 -20.95 2.99
C LEU A 25 -2.85 -19.85 1.91
N GLN A 26 -3.25 -20.20 0.69
CA GLN A 26 -3.44 -19.21 -0.39
C GLN A 26 -4.56 -18.22 -0.05
N LEU A 27 -5.68 -18.70 0.48
CA LEU A 27 -6.79 -17.85 0.93
C LEU A 27 -6.37 -16.98 2.12
N LEU A 28 -5.59 -17.52 3.06
CA LEU A 28 -5.06 -16.76 4.19
C LEU A 28 -4.19 -15.59 3.69
N ALA A 29 -3.22 -15.85 2.80
CA ALA A 29 -2.36 -14.83 2.24
C ALA A 29 -3.14 -13.76 1.45
N LEU A 30 -4.17 -14.16 0.71
CA LEU A 30 -5.04 -13.25 -0.03
C LEU A 30 -5.84 -12.34 0.92
N MET A 31 -6.42 -12.89 1.98
CA MET A 31 -7.14 -12.12 3.00
C MET A 31 -6.21 -11.14 3.73
N THR A 32 -5.00 -11.56 4.11
CA THR A 32 -4.00 -10.69 4.72
C THR A 32 -3.61 -9.54 3.79
N THR A 33 -3.42 -9.83 2.50
CA THR A 33 -3.08 -8.78 1.53
C THR A 33 -4.23 -7.78 1.38
N LEU A 34 -5.47 -8.26 1.24
CA LEU A 34 -6.67 -7.43 1.11
C LEU A 34 -6.91 -6.50 2.30
N THR A 35 -6.62 -6.95 3.53
CA THR A 35 -6.80 -6.12 4.73
C THR A 35 -5.74 -5.03 4.87
N LEU A 36 -4.49 -5.31 4.48
CA LEU A 36 -3.38 -4.36 4.57
C LEU A 36 -3.35 -3.36 3.41
N LEU A 37 -3.76 -3.79 2.21
CA LEU A 37 -3.74 -3.00 0.98
C LEU A 37 -4.34 -1.59 1.10
N PRO A 38 -5.53 -1.36 1.69
CA PRO A 38 -6.08 -0.01 1.80
C PRO A 38 -5.20 0.91 2.65
N SER A 39 -4.61 0.40 3.74
CA SER A 39 -3.73 1.21 4.59
C SER A 39 -2.42 1.58 3.88
N LEU A 40 -1.84 0.65 3.11
CA LEU A 40 -0.63 0.88 2.32
C LEU A 40 -0.88 1.93 1.24
N LEU A 41 -2.02 1.86 0.53
CA LEU A 41 -2.38 2.86 -0.46
C LEU A 41 -2.47 4.26 0.13
N LEU A 42 -3.09 4.40 1.32
CA LEU A 42 -3.15 5.70 1.98
C LEU A 42 -1.77 6.22 2.40
N MET A 43 -0.87 5.32 2.84
CA MET A 43 0.49 5.70 3.26
C MET A 43 1.42 6.06 2.08
N MET A 44 1.22 5.47 0.90
CA MET A 44 2.01 5.77 -0.30
C MET A 44 1.55 7.03 -1.05
N THR A 45 0.55 7.75 -0.55
CA THR A 45 -0.05 8.91 -1.21
C THR A 45 0.05 10.16 -0.34
N SER A 46 -0.49 11.30 -0.83
CA SER A 46 -0.54 12.55 -0.07
C SER A 46 -1.47 12.51 1.16
N PHE A 47 -2.27 11.45 1.33
CA PHE A 47 -3.31 11.38 2.36
C PHE A 47 -2.81 11.67 3.77
N VAL A 48 -1.69 11.05 4.17
CA VAL A 48 -1.14 11.18 5.54
C VAL A 48 -0.78 12.63 5.87
N ARG A 49 -0.16 13.37 4.94
CA ARG A 49 0.20 14.77 5.16
C ARG A 49 -1.04 15.64 5.31
N ILE A 50 -2.06 15.41 4.49
CA ILE A 50 -3.30 16.20 4.49
C ILE A 50 -4.08 15.98 5.78
N ILE A 51 -4.30 14.73 6.19
CA ILE A 51 -5.09 14.43 7.39
C ILE A 51 -4.41 14.94 8.67
N ILE A 52 -3.08 14.87 8.76
CA ILE A 52 -2.32 15.40 9.89
C ILE A 52 -2.47 16.92 9.96
N VAL A 53 -2.26 17.63 8.86
CA VAL A 53 -2.40 19.11 8.84
C VAL A 53 -3.82 19.52 9.22
N LEU A 54 -4.85 18.88 8.65
CA LEU A 54 -6.25 19.16 9.01
C LEU A 54 -6.57 18.85 10.48
N SER A 55 -5.99 17.78 11.04
CA SER A 55 -6.14 17.43 12.46
C SER A 55 -5.47 18.44 13.39
N LEU A 56 -4.26 18.91 13.03
CA LEU A 56 -3.55 19.95 13.77
C LEU A 56 -4.30 21.29 13.72
N LEU A 57 -4.84 21.65 12.54
CA LEU A 57 -5.68 22.84 12.39
C LEU A 57 -6.93 22.75 13.27
N ARG A 58 -7.60 21.59 13.33
CA ARG A 58 -8.74 21.38 14.21
C ARG A 58 -8.38 21.63 15.69
N GLN A 59 -7.21 21.17 16.13
CA GLN A 59 -6.75 21.42 17.51
C GLN A 59 -6.46 22.90 17.74
N ALA A 60 -5.86 23.57 16.75
CA ALA A 60 -5.52 24.98 16.83
C ALA A 60 -6.75 25.91 16.91
N LEU A 61 -7.90 25.50 16.34
CA LEU A 61 -9.15 26.27 16.39
C LEU A 61 -9.77 26.34 17.80
N GLY A 62 -9.34 25.50 18.74
CA GLY A 62 -9.84 25.52 20.13
C GLY A 62 -11.33 25.17 20.28
N THR A 63 -12.01 24.79 19.20
CA THR A 63 -13.43 24.44 19.18
C THR A 63 -13.64 23.00 19.60
N ALA A 64 -14.64 22.75 20.45
CA ALA A 64 -14.98 21.41 20.90
C ALA A 64 -15.45 20.54 19.71
N GLN A 65 -14.62 19.58 19.32
CA GLN A 65 -14.89 18.47 18.38
C GLN A 65 -15.47 18.80 16.99
N THR A 66 -15.61 20.08 16.65
CA THR A 66 -15.98 20.53 15.31
C THR A 66 -14.69 20.92 14.58
N PRO A 67 -14.41 20.37 13.37
CA PRO A 67 -15.19 19.40 12.58
C PRO A 67 -15.00 17.92 13.03
N PRO A 68 -15.98 17.02 12.78
CA PRO A 68 -15.87 15.59 13.08
C PRO A 68 -14.75 14.89 12.29
N ASN A 69 -14.15 13.84 12.87
CA ASN A 69 -13.08 13.07 12.22
C ASN A 69 -13.50 12.47 10.86
N THR A 70 -14.75 12.04 10.73
CA THR A 70 -15.29 11.51 9.46
C THR A 70 -15.27 12.55 8.34
N VAL A 71 -15.54 13.82 8.66
CA VAL A 71 -15.48 14.93 7.70
C VAL A 71 -14.04 15.20 7.30
N LEU A 72 -13.11 15.23 8.25
CA LEU A 72 -11.69 15.43 7.95
C LEU A 72 -11.13 14.32 7.05
N VAL A 73 -11.49 13.06 7.32
CA VAL A 73 -11.09 11.92 6.49
C VAL A 73 -11.69 12.03 5.09
N GLY A 74 -12.97 12.39 4.98
CA GLY A 74 -13.62 12.60 3.68
C GLY A 74 -12.93 13.70 2.86
N LEU A 75 -12.69 14.86 3.47
CA LEU A 75 -11.95 15.96 2.83
C LEU A 75 -10.53 15.55 2.42
N ALA A 76 -9.82 14.83 3.29
CA ALA A 76 -8.47 14.35 3.00
C ALA A 76 -8.45 13.36 1.83
N LEU A 77 -9.43 12.47 1.73
CA LEU A 77 -9.55 11.54 0.59
C LEU A 77 -9.82 12.28 -0.72
N PHE A 78 -10.77 13.22 -0.74
CA PHE A 78 -11.07 13.99 -1.95
C PHE A 78 -9.86 14.81 -2.44
N LEU A 79 -9.17 15.49 -1.52
CA LEU A 79 -7.96 16.23 -1.86
C LEU A 79 -6.83 15.30 -2.32
N THR A 80 -6.72 14.11 -1.75
CA THR A 80 -5.75 13.10 -2.19
C THR A 80 -6.03 12.65 -3.61
N LEU A 81 -7.28 12.32 -3.95
CA LEU A 81 -7.65 11.93 -5.31
C LEU A 81 -7.34 13.05 -6.32
N PHE A 82 -7.62 14.30 -5.95
CA PHE A 82 -7.31 15.46 -6.78
C PHE A 82 -5.81 15.62 -7.03
N ILE A 83 -4.97 15.53 -5.99
CA ILE A 83 -3.52 15.65 -6.09
C ILE A 83 -2.89 14.45 -6.83
N MET A 84 -3.44 13.26 -6.62
CA MET A 84 -2.93 12.01 -7.21
C MET A 84 -3.45 11.73 -8.63
N SER A 85 -4.37 12.55 -9.17
CA SER A 85 -4.90 12.42 -10.53
C SER A 85 -3.84 12.11 -11.60
N PRO A 86 -2.72 12.87 -11.73
CA PRO A 86 -1.72 12.59 -12.76
C PRO A 86 -1.02 11.24 -12.60
N VAL A 87 -0.84 10.77 -11.36
CA VAL A 87 -0.22 9.47 -11.08
C VAL A 87 -1.18 8.34 -11.44
N PHE A 88 -2.47 8.49 -11.11
CA PHE A 88 -3.49 7.51 -11.48
C PHE A 88 -3.71 7.44 -12.99
N ASP A 89 -3.68 8.57 -13.70
CA ASP A 89 -3.79 8.62 -15.15
C ASP A 89 -2.64 7.87 -15.83
N ASP A 90 -1.42 8.02 -15.33
CA ASP A 90 -0.24 7.36 -15.87
C ASP A 90 -0.29 5.83 -15.64
N ILE A 91 -0.64 5.42 -14.42
CA ILE A 91 -0.88 4.00 -14.08
C ILE A 91 -1.99 3.41 -14.96
N TYR A 92 -3.08 4.15 -15.17
CA TYR A 92 -4.20 3.66 -15.98
C TYR A 92 -3.77 3.42 -17.44
N ARG A 93 -3.05 4.37 -18.04
CA ARG A 93 -2.61 4.29 -19.44
C ARG A 93 -1.54 3.23 -19.67
N ASN A 94 -0.58 3.10 -18.76
CA ASN A 94 0.61 2.26 -18.99
C ASN A 94 0.49 0.86 -18.39
N ALA A 95 -0.33 0.67 -17.35
CA ALA A 95 -0.46 -0.62 -16.67
C ALA A 95 -1.88 -1.20 -16.79
N VAL A 96 -2.91 -0.44 -16.42
CA VAL A 96 -4.28 -0.99 -16.31
C VAL A 96 -4.91 -1.27 -17.68
N ALA A 97 -4.90 -0.30 -18.58
CA ALA A 97 -5.48 -0.49 -19.92
C ALA A 97 -4.78 -1.60 -20.72
N PRO A 98 -3.42 -1.70 -20.73
CA PRO A 98 -2.71 -2.81 -21.38
C PRO A 98 -2.89 -4.16 -20.69
N TYR A 99 -3.16 -4.20 -19.39
CA TYR A 99 -3.50 -5.43 -18.69
C TYR A 99 -4.90 -5.92 -19.07
N MET A 100 -5.89 -5.01 -19.08
CA MET A 100 -7.27 -5.32 -19.42
C MET A 100 -7.46 -5.74 -20.88
N ASN A 101 -6.65 -5.20 -21.80
CA ASN A 101 -6.70 -5.58 -23.21
C ASN A 101 -5.88 -6.85 -23.53
N GLY A 102 -5.30 -7.51 -22.52
CA GLY A 102 -4.52 -8.74 -22.67
C GLY A 102 -3.14 -8.57 -23.32
N SER A 103 -2.70 -7.34 -23.59
CA SER A 103 -1.39 -7.06 -24.19
C SER A 103 -0.24 -7.13 -23.18
N LEU A 104 -0.55 -7.18 -21.88
CA LEU A 104 0.43 -7.09 -20.81
C LEU A 104 0.10 -8.07 -19.66
N GLY A 105 1.05 -8.91 -19.29
CA GLY A 105 0.89 -9.85 -18.17
C GLY A 105 0.88 -9.13 -16.81
N PHE A 106 0.24 -9.75 -15.80
CA PHE A 106 0.07 -9.15 -14.47
C PHE A 106 1.38 -8.67 -13.83
N GLU A 107 2.46 -9.46 -13.90
CA GLU A 107 3.77 -9.11 -13.33
C GLU A 107 4.35 -7.83 -13.95
N LYS A 108 4.24 -7.69 -15.28
CA LYS A 108 4.68 -6.48 -15.99
C LYS A 108 3.76 -5.30 -15.66
N ALA A 109 2.48 -5.54 -15.43
CA ALA A 109 1.52 -4.47 -15.12
C ALA A 109 1.87 -3.84 -13.77
N VAL A 110 2.17 -4.68 -12.79
CA VAL A 110 2.62 -4.24 -11.46
C VAL A 110 3.93 -3.46 -11.56
N ALA A 111 4.92 -3.95 -12.33
CA ALA A 111 6.19 -3.25 -12.51
C ALA A 111 6.03 -1.86 -13.16
N GLN A 112 5.14 -1.74 -14.15
CA GLN A 112 4.84 -0.46 -14.80
C GLN A 112 4.06 0.49 -13.87
N ALA A 113 3.16 -0.04 -13.03
CA ALA A 113 2.42 0.75 -12.05
C ALA A 113 3.30 1.27 -10.90
N GLU A 114 4.40 0.59 -10.58
CA GLU A 114 5.31 1.00 -9.52
C GLU A 114 6.08 2.29 -9.87
N GLY A 115 6.47 2.46 -11.13
CA GLY A 115 7.28 3.60 -11.59
C GLY A 115 6.70 4.96 -11.21
N PRO A 116 5.43 5.27 -11.57
CA PRO A 116 4.79 6.55 -11.25
C PRO A 116 4.65 6.80 -9.74
N ILE A 117 4.33 5.76 -8.96
CA ILE A 117 4.21 5.85 -7.49
C ILE A 117 5.57 6.12 -6.87
N ARG A 118 6.62 5.41 -7.30
CA ARG A 118 7.99 5.62 -6.84
C ARG A 118 8.47 7.03 -7.17
N ALA A 119 8.22 7.52 -8.38
CA ALA A 119 8.59 8.87 -8.78
C ALA A 119 7.89 9.93 -7.91
N PHE A 120 6.59 9.74 -7.62
CA PHE A 120 5.86 10.61 -6.69
C PHE A 120 6.49 10.63 -5.30
N MET A 121 6.81 9.46 -4.73
CA MET A 121 7.43 9.36 -3.41
C MET A 121 8.82 10.01 -3.37
N LEU A 122 9.66 9.77 -4.37
CA LEU A 122 11.00 10.35 -4.44
C LEU A 122 10.95 11.88 -4.51
N ASN A 123 10.02 12.45 -5.28
CA ASN A 123 9.82 13.89 -5.36
C ASN A 123 9.34 14.53 -4.04
N GLN A 124 8.83 13.73 -3.10
CA GLN A 124 8.33 14.20 -1.80
C GLN A 124 9.23 13.84 -0.62
N THR A 125 10.25 13.02 -0.85
CA THR A 125 11.18 12.54 0.19
C THR A 125 12.45 13.39 0.16
N ARG A 126 12.97 13.75 1.32
CA ARG A 126 14.21 14.54 1.41
C ARG A 126 15.40 13.65 1.11
N GLU A 127 16.40 14.20 0.42
CA GLU A 127 17.63 13.49 0.09
C GLU A 127 18.38 13.03 1.36
N ASP A 128 18.40 13.86 2.40
CA ASP A 128 19.01 13.51 3.70
C ASP A 128 18.34 12.29 4.35
N ASP A 129 17.01 12.20 4.28
CA ASP A 129 16.26 11.06 4.84
C ASP A 129 16.60 9.78 4.06
N ILE A 130 16.65 9.86 2.72
CA ILE A 130 17.05 8.73 1.86
C ILE A 130 18.47 8.28 2.21
N ALA A 131 19.41 9.21 2.31
CA ALA A 131 20.81 8.92 2.64
C ALA A 131 20.93 8.25 4.02
N MET A 132 20.21 8.74 5.03
CA MET A 132 20.17 8.13 6.36
C MET A 132 19.65 6.69 6.30
N PHE A 133 18.55 6.43 5.59
CA PHE A 133 18.01 5.07 5.45
C PHE A 133 18.97 4.14 4.68
N MET A 134 19.67 4.64 3.66
CA MET A 134 20.68 3.88 2.93
C MET A 134 21.88 3.51 3.81
N GLN A 135 22.33 4.44 4.66
CA GLN A 135 23.39 4.20 5.65
C GLN A 135 22.97 3.14 6.69
N ILE A 136 21.75 3.24 7.23
CA ILE A 136 21.21 2.26 8.18
C ILE A 136 21.09 0.87 7.52
N ALA A 137 20.69 0.82 6.25
CA ALA A 137 20.57 -0.42 5.49
C ALA A 137 21.93 -1.00 5.05
N GLN A 138 23.05 -0.34 5.36
CA GLN A 138 24.40 -0.69 4.89
C GLN A 138 24.50 -0.85 3.37
N LYS A 139 23.61 -0.20 2.61
CA LYS A 139 23.67 -0.18 1.15
C LYS A 139 24.50 1.02 0.71
N LYS A 140 25.72 0.73 0.26
CA LYS A 140 26.65 1.70 -0.30
C LYS A 140 26.18 2.06 -1.71
N ASP A 141 25.75 3.31 -1.88
CA ASP A 141 25.56 4.09 -3.11
C ASP A 141 25.06 3.33 -4.37
N VAL A 142 23.82 3.62 -4.79
CA VAL A 142 23.30 3.34 -6.16
C VAL A 142 23.15 4.64 -6.91
#